data_AF-A0A4Q6C9G0-F1
#
_entry.id   AF-A0A4Q6C9G0-F1
#
_cell.length_a   1.000
_cell.length_b   1.000
_cell.length_c   1.000
_cell.angle_alpha   90.00
_cell.angle_beta   90.00
_cell.angle_gamma   90.00
#
_symmetry.space_group_name_H-M   'P 1'
#
loop_
_entity.id
_entity.type
_entity.pdbx_description
1 polymer ?
#
loop_
_entity_poly.entity_id
_entity_poly.type
_entity_poly.pdbx_seq_one_letter_code
_entity_poly.pdbx_strand_id
1 'polypeptide(L)'
;MKTRGLALTTLAAILASSLAPTLAWTKVEYDSEFLRMKNAEQVNALVIKKIKQAESVQKKQEVDDDLGIVAEPEAVEYLKDATLIVLSRPDQDGTRAIAFARLRRELSDLNSFDPVIQSVNKEAIEALKNKSTSVKDQATYIYVLENLMAELKPDLGSNSTYRKLVEDIRDAKIELTDKVKSQQRLRAMSNAVSPSKTAETILPKKK
;
A
#
# COMPACT_ATOMS: atom_id res chain seq x y z
N MET A 1 -25.39 -8.67 72.52
CA MET A 1 -26.07 -9.46 71.47
C MET A 1 -25.24 -9.42 70.19
N LYS A 2 -24.87 -10.61 69.67
CA LYS A 2 -24.45 -10.98 68.29
C LYS A 2 -23.29 -10.17 67.67
N THR A 3 -22.03 -10.62 67.58
CA THR A 3 -21.40 -11.73 66.79
C THR A 3 -21.69 -11.80 65.28
N ARG A 4 -20.57 -11.99 64.54
CA ARG A 4 -20.34 -12.37 63.12
C ARG A 4 -20.03 -11.19 62.18
N GLY A 5 -18.90 -11.09 61.48
CA GLY A 5 -17.82 -12.05 61.19
C GLY A 5 -18.01 -12.72 59.82
N LEU A 6 -17.04 -12.50 58.93
CA LEU A 6 -16.66 -13.25 57.71
C LEU A 6 -17.68 -13.41 56.55
N ALA A 7 -17.28 -12.96 55.35
CA ALA A 7 -16.90 -13.80 54.19
C ALA A 7 -17.00 -12.92 52.92
N LEU A 8 -15.88 -12.46 52.37
CA LEU A 8 -15.13 -13.12 51.29
C LEU A 8 -15.97 -13.46 50.04
N THR A 9 -15.52 -12.86 48.94
CA THR A 9 -15.47 -13.43 47.58
C THR A 9 -16.77 -13.79 46.90
N THR A 10 -17.26 -12.88 46.05
CA THR A 10 -18.01 -13.27 44.85
C THR A 10 -17.53 -12.46 43.64
N LEU A 11 -16.77 -13.18 42.81
CA LEU A 11 -16.66 -13.05 41.36
C LEU A 11 -16.27 -11.68 40.80
N ALA A 12 -14.96 -11.43 40.79
CA ALA A 12 -14.31 -10.85 39.62
C ALA A 12 -14.51 -11.83 38.43
N ALA A 13 -15.68 -11.76 37.79
CA ALA A 13 -15.94 -12.50 36.57
C ALA A 13 -15.20 -11.82 35.42
N ILE A 14 -14.10 -12.47 35.07
CA ILE A 14 -13.31 -12.32 33.88
C ILE A 14 -14.24 -12.30 32.66
N LEU A 15 -14.57 -11.09 32.21
CA LEU A 15 -14.88 -10.82 30.80
C LEU A 15 -13.79 -9.90 30.29
N ALA A 16 -12.56 -10.43 30.32
CA ALA A 16 -11.57 -10.08 29.32
C ALA A 16 -12.10 -10.61 27.99
N SER A 17 -13.08 -9.91 27.44
CA SER A 17 -13.40 -9.94 26.03
C SER A 17 -12.10 -9.52 25.35
N SER A 18 -11.31 -10.52 24.97
CA SER A 18 -10.22 -10.39 24.03
C SER A 18 -10.83 -9.85 22.74
N LEU A 19 -10.95 -8.52 22.68
CA LEU A 19 -10.92 -7.77 21.45
C LEU A 19 -9.58 -8.13 20.81
N ALA A 20 -9.57 -9.25 20.09
CA ALA A 20 -8.56 -9.53 19.11
C ALA A 20 -8.47 -8.26 18.26
N PRO A 21 -7.32 -7.58 18.20
CA PRO A 21 -7.18 -6.48 17.27
C PRO A 21 -7.45 -7.09 15.90
N THR A 22 -8.46 -6.57 15.21
CA THR A 22 -8.73 -6.84 13.80
C THR A 22 -7.53 -6.34 13.00
N LEU A 23 -6.47 -7.15 12.99
CA LEU A 23 -5.22 -6.94 12.26
C LEU A 23 -5.43 -7.28 10.77
N ALA A 24 -6.45 -6.68 10.16
CA ALA A 24 -6.63 -6.65 8.71
C ALA A 24 -6.29 -5.25 8.19
N TRP A 25 -5.10 -4.75 8.52
CA TRP A 25 -4.64 -3.42 8.08
C TRP A 25 -3.93 -3.47 6.72
N THR A 26 -3.66 -4.66 6.19
CA THR A 26 -2.98 -4.85 4.90
C THR A 26 -4.03 -4.97 3.80
N LYS A 27 -4.24 -3.90 3.04
CA LYS A 27 -5.29 -3.82 2.02
C LYS A 27 -4.91 -4.46 0.68
N VAL A 28 -3.69 -4.95 0.53
CA VAL A 28 -3.23 -5.60 -0.70
C VAL A 28 -4.06 -6.85 -0.98
N GLU A 29 -5.00 -6.73 -1.92
CA GLU A 29 -5.90 -7.81 -2.34
C GLU A 29 -5.15 -8.91 -3.12
N TYR A 30 -4.13 -8.51 -3.89
CA TYR A 30 -3.38 -9.40 -4.78
C TYR A 30 -1.91 -9.40 -4.43
N ASP A 31 -1.38 -10.58 -4.18
CA ASP A 31 0.03 -10.74 -3.90
C ASP A 31 0.89 -10.68 -5.17
N SER A 32 2.17 -10.35 -4.98
CA SER A 32 3.14 -10.26 -6.07
C SER A 32 3.35 -11.55 -6.86
N GLU A 33 3.13 -12.74 -6.28
CA GLU A 33 3.26 -14.01 -7.00
C GLU A 33 2.08 -14.27 -7.93
N PHE A 34 0.86 -14.03 -7.44
CA PHE A 34 -0.34 -14.09 -8.22
C PHE A 34 -0.24 -13.17 -9.43
N LEU A 35 0.19 -11.92 -9.23
CA LEU A 35 0.34 -10.94 -10.30
C LEU A 35 1.47 -11.27 -11.29
N ARG A 36 2.54 -11.94 -10.83
CA ARG A 36 3.62 -12.44 -11.69
C ARG A 36 3.15 -13.57 -12.61
N MET A 37 2.22 -14.42 -12.15
CA MET A 37 1.63 -15.49 -12.98
C MET A 37 0.63 -14.97 -14.01
N LYS A 38 0.20 -13.71 -13.91
CA LYS A 38 -0.71 -13.08 -14.86
C LYS A 38 0.07 -12.45 -16.01
N ASN A 39 -0.44 -12.64 -17.22
CA ASN A 39 0.05 -11.91 -18.38
C ASN A 39 -0.44 -10.43 -18.33
N ALA A 40 0.10 -9.61 -19.23
CA ALA A 40 -0.21 -8.19 -19.30
C ALA A 40 -1.72 -7.90 -19.44
N GLU A 41 -2.41 -8.68 -20.27
CA GLU A 41 -3.85 -8.54 -20.52
C GLU A 41 -4.68 -8.83 -19.27
N GLN A 42 -4.33 -9.88 -18.53
CA GLN A 42 -5.02 -10.26 -17.30
C GLN A 42 -4.85 -9.21 -16.19
N VAL A 43 -3.63 -8.67 -16.03
CA VAL A 43 -3.39 -7.58 -15.07
C VAL A 43 -4.15 -6.33 -15.49
N ASN A 44 -4.11 -5.98 -16.77
CA ASN A 44 -4.86 -4.85 -17.29
C ASN A 44 -6.37 -5.02 -17.10
N ALA A 45 -6.91 -6.24 -17.24
CA ALA A 45 -8.31 -6.53 -16.96
C ALA A 45 -8.69 -6.29 -15.49
N LEU A 46 -7.81 -6.65 -14.53
CA LEU A 46 -8.02 -6.37 -13.11
C LEU A 46 -8.02 -4.85 -12.83
N VAL A 47 -7.07 -4.13 -13.43
CA VAL A 47 -6.96 -2.66 -13.30
C VAL A 47 -8.18 -1.98 -13.91
N ILE A 48 -8.58 -2.36 -15.13
CA ILE A 48 -9.78 -1.84 -15.80
C ILE A 48 -11.03 -2.11 -14.98
N LYS A 49 -11.14 -3.29 -14.35
CA LYS A 49 -12.29 -3.60 -13.49
C LYS A 49 -12.40 -2.58 -12.35
N LYS A 50 -11.30 -2.25 -11.67
CA LYS A 50 -11.28 -1.26 -10.58
C LYS A 50 -11.56 0.15 -11.08
N ILE A 51 -11.02 0.56 -12.23
CA ILE A 51 -11.32 1.87 -12.85
C ILE A 51 -12.83 1.96 -13.17
N LYS A 52 -13.43 0.93 -13.77
CA LYS A 52 -14.87 0.90 -14.06
C LYS A 52 -15.72 0.98 -12.79
N GLN A 53 -15.28 0.38 -11.69
CA GLN A 53 -15.95 0.51 -10.40
C GLN A 53 -15.90 1.96 -9.91
N ALA A 54 -14.73 2.60 -9.95
CA ALA A 54 -14.58 4.02 -9.62
C ALA A 54 -15.49 4.92 -10.49
N GLU A 55 -15.48 4.73 -11.81
CA GLU A 55 -16.36 5.46 -12.73
C GLU A 55 -17.85 5.25 -12.41
N SER A 56 -18.25 4.02 -12.05
CA SER A 56 -19.64 3.72 -11.73
C SER A 56 -20.11 4.36 -10.44
N VAL A 57 -19.21 4.58 -9.48
CA VAL A 57 -19.47 5.35 -8.27
C VAL A 57 -19.58 6.83 -8.62
N GLN A 58 -18.62 7.35 -9.39
CA GLN A 58 -18.60 8.75 -9.79
C GLN A 58 -19.85 9.16 -10.59
N LYS A 59 -20.34 8.28 -11.49
CA LYS A 59 -21.57 8.52 -12.28
C LYS A 59 -22.85 8.54 -11.47
N LYS A 60 -22.85 8.00 -10.24
CA LYS A 60 -24.03 8.01 -9.36
C LYS A 60 -24.14 9.29 -8.55
N GLN A 61 -23.11 10.15 -8.55
CA GLN A 61 -23.25 11.49 -7.98
C GLN A 61 -24.24 12.29 -8.83
N GLU A 62 -25.23 12.86 -8.15
CA GLU A 62 -25.97 14.00 -8.71
C GLU A 62 -24.99 15.17 -8.78
N VAL A 63 -24.81 15.73 -9.98
CA VAL A 63 -23.94 16.88 -10.18
C VAL A 63 -24.64 18.08 -9.54
N ASP A 64 -24.18 18.49 -8.36
CA ASP A 64 -24.57 19.76 -7.77
C ASP A 64 -23.74 20.86 -8.45
N ASP A 65 -24.41 21.71 -9.23
CA ASP A 65 -23.78 22.64 -10.19
C ASP A 65 -22.81 23.66 -9.54
N ASP A 66 -22.82 23.79 -8.21
CA ASP A 66 -22.12 24.85 -7.47
C ASP A 66 -20.77 24.48 -6.82
N LEU A 67 -20.36 23.19 -6.77
CA LEU A 67 -19.17 22.77 -5.99
C LEU A 67 -18.02 22.14 -6.79
N GLY A 68 -18.13 22.02 -8.10
CA GLY A 68 -17.12 21.36 -8.93
C GLY A 68 -17.06 19.85 -8.68
N ILE A 69 -16.32 19.14 -9.54
CA ILE A 69 -16.21 17.68 -9.47
C ILE A 69 -15.34 17.30 -8.27
N VAL A 70 -15.98 17.03 -7.13
CA VAL A 70 -15.31 16.42 -5.96
C VAL A 70 -15.37 14.90 -6.14
N ALA A 71 -14.18 14.27 -6.16
CA ALA A 71 -14.09 12.82 -6.29
C ALA A 71 -14.75 12.12 -5.08
N GLU A 72 -15.62 11.15 -5.36
CA GLU A 72 -16.19 10.33 -4.29
C GLU A 72 -15.07 9.56 -3.56
N PRO A 73 -15.04 9.57 -2.22
CA PRO A 73 -14.03 8.83 -1.47
C PRO A 73 -13.98 7.34 -1.85
N GLU A 74 -15.14 6.73 -2.13
CA GLU A 74 -15.20 5.33 -2.57
C GLU A 74 -14.56 5.13 -3.96
N ALA A 75 -14.75 6.08 -4.89
CA ALA A 75 -14.13 6.01 -6.21
C ALA A 75 -12.59 6.09 -6.09
N VAL A 76 -12.08 6.96 -5.23
CA VAL A 76 -10.64 7.09 -4.95
C VAL A 76 -10.08 5.79 -4.36
N GLU A 77 -10.82 5.12 -3.48
CA GLU A 77 -10.38 3.83 -2.91
C GLU A 77 -10.26 2.72 -3.97
N TYR A 78 -11.16 2.64 -4.96
CA TYR A 78 -11.00 1.69 -6.07
C TYR A 78 -9.78 2.00 -6.93
N LEU A 79 -9.46 3.28 -7.15
CA LEU A 79 -8.25 3.67 -7.88
C LEU A 79 -6.98 3.43 -7.08
N LYS A 80 -7.04 3.55 -5.75
CA LYS A 80 -5.97 3.14 -4.84
C LYS A 80 -5.71 1.63 -4.95
N ASP A 81 -6.77 0.81 -4.93
CA ASP A 81 -6.64 -0.65 -5.14
C ASP A 81 -6.00 -0.97 -6.50
N ALA A 82 -6.42 -0.27 -7.56
CA ALA A 82 -5.85 -0.42 -8.89
C ALA A 82 -4.35 -0.06 -8.90
N THR A 83 -3.98 1.00 -8.18
CA THR A 83 -2.59 1.43 -8.02
C THR A 83 -1.77 0.37 -7.28
N LEU A 84 -2.30 -0.21 -6.21
CA LEU A 84 -1.65 -1.31 -5.49
C LEU A 84 -1.46 -2.54 -6.39
N ILE A 85 -2.44 -2.89 -7.22
CA ILE A 85 -2.31 -4.00 -8.19
C ILE A 85 -1.14 -3.76 -9.14
N VAL A 86 -1.05 -2.56 -9.73
CA VAL A 86 0.03 -2.24 -10.68
C VAL A 86 1.38 -2.24 -9.98
N LEU A 87 1.50 -1.56 -8.83
CA LEU A 87 2.76 -1.42 -8.11
C LEU A 87 3.21 -2.72 -7.43
N SER A 88 2.31 -3.67 -7.17
CA SER A 88 2.67 -4.96 -6.57
C SER A 88 3.30 -5.95 -7.56
N ARG A 89 3.22 -5.68 -8.87
CA ARG A 89 3.72 -6.57 -9.91
C ARG A 89 5.24 -6.40 -10.11
N PRO A 90 6.04 -7.48 -10.03
CA PRO A 90 7.45 -7.42 -10.43
C PRO A 90 7.57 -7.01 -11.91
N ASP A 91 8.33 -5.97 -12.21
CA ASP A 91 8.44 -5.44 -13.58
C ASP A 91 9.45 -6.23 -14.41
N GLN A 92 8.96 -6.92 -15.43
CA GLN A 92 9.77 -7.73 -16.35
C GLN A 92 9.50 -7.41 -17.82
N ASP A 93 8.41 -6.72 -18.13
CA ASP A 93 7.90 -6.55 -19.50
C ASP A 93 7.40 -5.13 -19.82
N GLY A 94 7.60 -4.16 -18.92
CA GLY A 94 7.17 -2.77 -19.13
C GLY A 94 5.66 -2.53 -19.02
N THR A 95 4.85 -3.58 -18.84
CA THR A 95 3.39 -3.45 -18.69
C THR A 95 3.05 -2.62 -17.46
N ARG A 96 3.86 -2.70 -16.39
CA ARG A 96 3.67 -1.91 -15.17
C ARG A 96 3.61 -0.42 -15.50
N ALA A 97 4.60 0.08 -16.22
CA ALA A 97 4.71 1.50 -16.58
C ALA A 97 3.51 1.95 -17.44
N ILE A 98 3.07 1.13 -18.40
CA ILE A 98 1.90 1.43 -19.24
C ILE A 98 0.63 1.52 -18.40
N ALA A 99 0.39 0.54 -17.51
CA ALA A 99 -0.77 0.52 -16.64
C ALA A 99 -0.74 1.67 -15.62
N PHE A 100 0.44 2.00 -15.08
CA PHE A 100 0.62 3.10 -14.15
C PHE A 100 0.36 4.46 -14.82
N ALA A 101 0.86 4.67 -16.04
CA ALA A 101 0.61 5.90 -16.80
C ALA A 101 -0.87 6.10 -17.12
N ARG A 102 -1.63 5.01 -17.32
CA ARG A 102 -3.09 5.09 -17.41
C ARG A 102 -3.70 5.52 -16.07
N LEU A 103 -3.38 4.82 -14.98
CA LEU A 103 -3.92 5.15 -13.65
C LEU A 103 -3.59 6.58 -13.21
N ARG A 104 -2.39 7.07 -13.52
CA ARG A 104 -1.98 8.45 -13.25
C ARG A 104 -2.95 9.44 -13.91
N ARG A 105 -3.37 9.19 -15.15
CA ARG A 105 -4.37 10.03 -15.84
C ARG A 105 -5.72 10.00 -15.15
N GLU A 106 -6.27 8.80 -14.90
CA GLU A 106 -7.57 8.65 -14.22
C GLU A 106 -7.60 9.33 -12.84
N LEU A 107 -6.50 9.19 -12.08
CA LEU A 107 -6.34 9.83 -10.78
C LEU A 107 -6.13 11.34 -10.87
N SER A 108 -5.43 11.82 -11.90
CA SER A 108 -5.23 13.25 -12.16
C SER A 108 -6.53 13.93 -12.55
N ASP A 109 -7.38 13.27 -13.35
CA ASP A 109 -8.70 13.79 -13.74
C ASP A 109 -9.61 14.01 -12.51
N LEU A 110 -9.40 13.21 -11.45
CA LEU A 110 -10.08 13.33 -10.16
C LEU A 110 -9.29 14.14 -9.11
N ASN A 111 -8.22 14.84 -9.49
CA ASN A 111 -7.32 15.57 -8.58
C ASN A 111 -6.83 14.72 -7.36
N SER A 112 -6.76 13.41 -7.53
CA SER A 112 -6.56 12.43 -6.46
C SER A 112 -5.23 11.68 -6.57
N PHE A 113 -4.39 11.98 -7.57
CA PHE A 113 -3.13 11.28 -7.78
C PHE A 113 -2.17 11.39 -6.58
N ASP A 114 -1.82 12.61 -6.21
CA ASP A 114 -0.91 12.89 -5.09
C ASP A 114 -1.39 12.30 -3.74
N PRO A 115 -2.65 12.47 -3.31
CA PRO A 115 -3.12 11.85 -2.07
C PRO A 115 -3.11 10.31 -2.13
N VAL A 116 -3.40 9.71 -3.29
CA VAL A 116 -3.36 8.25 -3.44
C VAL A 116 -1.94 7.72 -3.33
N ILE A 117 -0.96 8.30 -4.02
CA ILE A 117 0.43 7.81 -3.93
C ILE A 117 1.03 8.07 -2.54
N GLN A 118 0.63 9.14 -1.85
CA GLN A 118 0.99 9.39 -0.44
C GLN A 118 0.40 8.31 0.47
N SER A 119 -0.87 7.99 0.29
CA SER A 119 -1.57 6.94 1.03
C SER A 119 -0.93 5.56 0.82
N VAL A 120 -0.63 5.21 -0.44
CA VAL A 120 0.07 3.96 -0.80
C VAL A 120 1.47 3.90 -0.19
N ASN A 121 2.24 4.98 -0.27
CA ASN A 121 3.57 5.05 0.33
C ASN A 121 3.52 4.81 1.85
N LYS A 122 2.63 5.51 2.54
CA LYS A 122 2.45 5.39 3.98
C LYS A 122 2.03 3.98 4.38
N GLU A 123 1.02 3.43 3.71
CA GLU A 123 0.53 2.06 3.96
C GLU A 123 1.65 1.03 3.80
N ALA A 124 2.43 1.13 2.73
CA ALA A 124 3.53 0.20 2.46
C ALA A 124 4.65 0.31 3.51
N ILE A 125 5.02 1.52 3.92
CA ILE A 125 6.00 1.72 5.00
C ILE A 125 5.49 1.13 6.33
N GLU A 126 4.23 1.38 6.68
CA GLU A 126 3.62 0.87 7.91
C GLU A 126 3.55 -0.67 7.91
N ALA A 127 3.14 -1.27 6.80
CA ALA A 127 3.10 -2.72 6.64
C ALA A 127 4.49 -3.37 6.75
N LEU A 128 5.53 -2.74 6.21
CA LEU A 128 6.90 -3.25 6.28
C LEU A 128 7.54 -3.08 7.66
N LYS A 129 7.12 -2.07 8.43
CA LYS A 129 7.57 -1.87 9.81
C LYS A 129 6.80 -2.75 10.81
N ASN A 130 5.60 -3.20 10.45
CA ASN A 130 4.78 -4.01 11.31
C ASN A 130 5.21 -5.49 11.28
N LYS A 131 5.67 -6.00 12.43
CA LYS A 131 6.10 -7.39 12.59
C LYS A 131 4.96 -8.41 12.46
N SER A 132 3.71 -7.98 12.62
CA SER A 132 2.52 -8.83 12.48
C SER A 132 2.08 -9.00 11.02
N THR A 133 2.59 -8.17 10.10
CA THR A 133 2.31 -8.32 8.68
C THR A 133 2.91 -9.61 8.15
N SER A 134 2.14 -10.35 7.33
CA SER A 134 2.59 -11.64 6.83
C SER A 134 3.83 -11.47 5.95
N VAL A 135 4.71 -12.48 5.93
CA VAL A 135 5.94 -12.43 5.10
C VAL A 135 5.60 -12.23 3.62
N LYS A 136 4.47 -12.81 3.18
CA LYS A 136 3.93 -12.69 1.83
C LYS A 136 3.51 -11.25 1.50
N ASP A 137 2.85 -10.57 2.42
CA ASP A 137 2.42 -9.18 2.23
C ASP A 137 3.62 -8.24 2.31
N GLN A 138 4.54 -8.45 3.25
CA GLN A 138 5.80 -7.70 3.31
C GLN A 138 6.56 -7.82 1.98
N ALA A 139 6.69 -9.04 1.42
CA ALA A 139 7.33 -9.21 0.12
C ALA A 139 6.62 -8.45 -1.02
N THR A 140 5.30 -8.31 -0.94
CA THR A 140 4.51 -7.56 -1.93
C THR A 140 4.68 -6.05 -1.75
N TYR A 141 4.65 -5.53 -0.53
CA TYR A 141 4.89 -4.11 -0.25
C TYR A 141 6.32 -3.65 -0.57
N ILE A 142 7.30 -4.56 -0.59
CA ILE A 142 8.63 -4.23 -1.11
C ILE A 142 8.55 -3.87 -2.59
N TYR A 143 7.88 -4.70 -3.41
CA TYR A 143 7.66 -4.38 -4.82
C TYR A 143 6.87 -3.08 -4.99
N VAL A 144 5.85 -2.84 -4.15
CA VAL A 144 5.09 -1.58 -4.18
C VAL A 144 6.02 -0.37 -4.03
N LEU A 145 6.89 -0.36 -3.02
CA LEU A 145 7.81 0.76 -2.80
C LEU A 145 8.88 0.87 -3.90
N GLU A 146 9.47 -0.23 -4.33
CA GLU A 146 10.49 -0.24 -5.39
C GLU A 146 9.93 0.30 -6.71
N ASN A 147 8.75 -0.19 -7.09
CA ASN A 147 8.06 0.24 -8.28
C ASN A 147 7.59 1.69 -8.17
N LEU A 148 7.05 2.11 -7.02
CA LEU A 148 6.67 3.51 -6.81
C LEU A 148 7.88 4.44 -7.00
N MET A 149 9.01 4.11 -6.39
CA MET A 149 10.25 4.90 -6.58
C MET A 149 10.69 4.93 -8.04
N ALA A 150 10.56 3.82 -8.79
CA ALA A 150 10.89 3.77 -10.20
C ALA A 150 10.01 4.71 -11.04
N GLU A 151 8.70 4.74 -10.79
CA GLU A 151 7.75 5.60 -11.50
C GLU A 151 7.92 7.08 -11.15
N LEU A 152 8.30 7.40 -9.91
CA LEU A 152 8.51 8.79 -9.47
C LEU A 152 9.89 9.34 -9.85
N LYS A 153 10.88 8.48 -10.10
CA LYS A 153 12.28 8.85 -10.36
C LYS A 153 12.48 9.94 -11.42
N PRO A 154 11.80 9.91 -12.57
CA PRO A 154 11.98 10.93 -13.62
C PRO A 154 11.63 12.34 -13.15
N ASP A 155 10.69 12.47 -12.21
CA ASP A 155 10.09 13.74 -11.79
C ASP A 155 10.67 14.26 -10.46
N LEU A 156 11.63 13.57 -9.82
CA LEU A 156 12.17 13.95 -8.49
C LEU A 156 12.89 15.31 -8.48
N GLY A 157 13.41 15.75 -9.62
CA GLY A 157 14.10 17.03 -9.75
C GLY A 157 13.14 18.23 -9.71
N SER A 158 11.93 18.05 -10.25
CA SER A 158 10.93 19.10 -10.43
C SER A 158 9.76 19.02 -9.44
N ASN A 159 9.52 17.88 -8.82
CA ASN A 159 8.40 17.65 -7.91
C ASN A 159 8.86 17.41 -6.47
N SER A 160 8.60 18.39 -5.59
CA SER A 160 8.95 18.33 -4.17
C SER A 160 8.17 17.27 -3.39
N THR A 161 6.91 17.03 -3.75
CA THR A 161 6.07 15.96 -3.17
C THR A 161 6.71 14.60 -3.43
N TYR A 162 7.16 14.33 -4.65
CA TYR A 162 7.75 13.03 -5.00
C TYR A 162 9.11 12.83 -4.35
N ARG A 163 9.93 13.90 -4.28
CA ARG A 163 11.16 13.89 -3.49
C ARG A 163 10.87 13.50 -2.04
N LYS A 164 9.87 14.12 -1.41
CA LYS A 164 9.49 13.83 -0.03
C LYS A 164 9.07 12.37 0.17
N LEU A 165 8.30 11.79 -0.76
CA LEU A 165 7.90 10.38 -0.69
C LEU A 165 9.11 9.44 -0.68
N VAL A 166 10.09 9.68 -1.55
CA VAL A 166 11.34 8.87 -1.59
C VAL A 166 12.18 9.10 -0.33
N GLU A 167 12.21 10.32 0.20
CA GLU A 167 12.86 10.62 1.49
C GLU A 167 12.19 9.88 2.65
N ASP A 168 10.85 9.83 2.69
CA ASP A 168 10.10 9.08 3.70
C ASP A 168 10.44 7.58 3.66
N ILE A 169 10.57 6.98 2.46
CA ILE A 169 10.99 5.57 2.30
C ILE A 169 12.43 5.38 2.81
N ARG A 170 13.34 6.30 2.47
CA ARG A 170 14.74 6.26 2.93
C ARG A 170 14.82 6.34 4.45
N ASP A 171 14.15 7.33 5.03
CA ASP A 171 14.23 7.65 6.45
C ASP A 171 13.38 6.72 7.34
N ALA A 172 12.48 5.94 6.73
CA ALA A 172 11.77 4.84 7.41
C ALA A 172 12.68 3.73 7.92
N LYS A 173 13.93 3.61 7.40
CA LYS A 173 14.94 2.62 7.81
C LYS A 173 14.35 1.20 7.87
N ILE A 174 13.74 0.77 6.78
CA ILE A 174 13.06 -0.52 6.68
C ILE A 174 14.09 -1.65 6.78
N GLU A 175 14.00 -2.43 7.85
CA GLU A 175 14.81 -3.63 8.08
C GLU A 175 14.01 -4.88 7.70
N LEU A 176 14.54 -5.64 6.73
CA LEU A 176 13.91 -6.88 6.31
C LEU A 176 14.27 -8.01 7.28
N THR A 177 13.27 -8.79 7.70
CA THR A 177 13.50 -10.02 8.46
C THR A 177 14.16 -11.08 7.58
N ASP A 178 14.88 -12.02 8.18
CA ASP A 178 15.57 -13.07 7.42
C ASP A 178 14.60 -13.99 6.67
N LYS A 179 13.36 -14.13 7.16
CA LYS A 179 12.28 -14.82 6.45
C LYS A 179 11.92 -14.11 5.15
N VAL A 180 11.73 -12.79 5.19
CA VAL A 180 11.45 -11.99 3.98
C VAL A 180 12.63 -12.02 3.02
N LYS A 181 13.86 -11.87 3.53
CA LYS A 181 15.07 -11.95 2.69
C LYS A 181 15.18 -13.30 1.99
N SER A 182 14.92 -14.39 2.72
CA SER A 182 14.93 -15.74 2.16
C SER A 182 13.86 -15.91 1.09
N GLN A 183 12.64 -15.43 1.34
CA GLN A 183 11.56 -15.49 0.38
C GLN A 183 11.84 -14.67 -0.87
N GLN A 184 12.38 -13.45 -0.75
CA GLN A 184 12.81 -12.65 -1.89
C GLN A 184 13.92 -13.33 -2.68
N ARG A 185 14.93 -13.90 -2.01
CA ARG A 185 16.02 -14.63 -2.67
C ARG A 185 15.50 -15.84 -3.46
N LEU A 186 14.56 -16.59 -2.91
CA LEU A 186 13.91 -17.70 -3.60
C LEU A 186 13.12 -17.23 -4.83
N ARG A 187 12.51 -16.05 -4.77
CA ARG A 187 11.62 -15.53 -5.83
C ARG A 187 12.34 -14.77 -6.94
N ALA A 188 13.33 -13.96 -6.58
CA ALA A 188 14.04 -13.06 -7.49
C ALA A 188 15.43 -13.57 -7.88
N MET A 189 15.91 -14.65 -7.24
CA MET A 189 17.27 -15.20 -7.40
C MET A 189 18.39 -14.17 -7.15
N SER A 190 18.06 -13.05 -6.52
CA SER A 190 18.96 -11.96 -6.17
C SER A 190 18.95 -11.71 -4.66
N ASN A 191 19.93 -10.96 -4.17
CA ASN A 191 19.95 -10.56 -2.76
C ASN A 191 18.81 -9.58 -2.49
N ALA A 192 18.07 -9.83 -1.43
CA ALA A 192 17.05 -8.93 -0.91
C ALA A 192 17.67 -7.57 -0.54
N VAL A 193 17.31 -6.52 -1.27
CA VAL A 193 17.66 -5.14 -0.95
C VAL A 193 16.45 -4.51 -0.25
N SER A 194 16.68 -3.78 0.84
CA SER A 194 15.57 -3.08 1.49
C SER A 194 15.18 -1.83 0.69
N PRO A 195 13.89 -1.48 0.62
CA PRO A 195 13.45 -0.27 -0.07
C PRO A 195 14.16 1.01 0.41
N SER A 196 14.50 1.11 1.70
CA SER A 196 15.26 2.25 2.22
C SER A 196 16.68 2.36 1.64
N LYS A 197 17.35 1.24 1.35
CA LYS A 197 18.67 1.25 0.67
C LYS A 197 18.54 1.66 -0.80
N THR A 198 17.47 1.21 -1.46
CA THR A 198 17.15 1.65 -2.82
C THR A 198 16.90 3.16 -2.86
N ALA A 199 16.11 3.67 -1.90
CA ALA A 199 15.85 5.11 -1.77
C ALA A 199 17.12 5.93 -1.47
N GLU A 200 18.02 5.42 -0.63
CA GLU A 200 19.32 6.06 -0.37
C GLU A 200 20.20 6.18 -1.62
N THR A 201 20.12 5.19 -2.52
CA THR A 201 20.84 5.22 -3.81
C THR A 201 20.26 6.28 -4.75
N ILE A 202 18.95 6.52 -4.69
CA ILE A 202 18.25 7.53 -5.52
C ILE A 202 18.48 8.94 -4.97
N LEU A 203 18.34 9.12 -3.66
CA LEU A 203 18.49 10.41 -2.97
C LEU A 203 19.48 10.28 -1.80
N PRO A 204 20.80 10.36 -2.07
CA PRO A 204 21.81 10.32 -1.03
C PRO A 204 21.63 11.51 -0.08
N LYS A 205 21.90 11.31 1.21
CA LYS A 205 21.86 12.41 2.18
C LYS A 205 22.92 13.45 1.79
N LYS A 206 22.52 14.72 1.72
CA LYS A 206 23.49 15.82 1.62
C LYS A 206 24.41 15.72 2.84
N LYS A 207 25.71 15.57 2.59
CA LYS A 207 26.75 15.62 3.61
C LYS A 207 26.87 17.02 4.18
#